data_AF-A0A3C1GZK4-F1
#
_entry.id   AF-A0A3C1GZK4-F1
#
_cell.length_a   1.000
_cell.length_b   1.000
_cell.length_c   1.000
_cell.angle_alpha   90.00
_cell.angle_beta   90.00
_cell.angle_gamma   90.00
#
_symmetry.space_group_name_H-M   'P 1'
#
loop_
_entity.id
_entity.type
_entity.pdbx_description
1 polymer ?
#
loop_
_entity_poly.entity_id
_entity_poly.type
_entity_poly.pdbx_seq_one_letter_code
_entity_poly.pdbx_strand_id
1 'polypeptide(L)'
;MNRAYDVLEFNEILNEVAGHCRFSLGADLVLSSTPQFNRLWVERELKRTKEAMTMIDLSGSMPFGGISDIRMPLRESQKDQTLGIPDLLAIARHGQAV
;
A
#
# COMPACT_ATOMS: atom_id res chain seq x y z
N MET A 1 15.32 11.89 16.67
CA MET A 1 15.43 10.42 16.57
C MET A 1 15.09 9.85 17.95
N ASN A 2 14.05 9.01 18.05
CA ASN A 2 13.54 8.54 19.33
C ASN A 2 14.27 7.23 19.71
N ARG A 3 15.08 7.26 20.78
CA ARG A 3 15.94 6.16 21.21
C ARG A 3 15.18 4.84 21.43
N ALA A 4 13.89 4.90 21.76
CA ALA A 4 13.04 3.73 21.91
C ALA A 4 12.79 3.00 20.57
N TYR A 5 12.69 3.73 19.45
CA TYR A 5 12.45 3.13 18.13
C TYR A 5 13.69 2.43 17.60
N ASP A 6 14.87 2.97 17.88
CA ASP A 6 16.14 2.35 17.50
C ASP A 6 16.37 1.06 18.29
N VAL A 7 16.07 1.05 19.59
CA VAL A 7 16.19 -0.15 20.44
C VAL A 7 15.20 -1.25 20.04
N LEU A 8 14.02 -0.88 19.56
CA LEU A 8 13.01 -1.82 19.09
C LEU A 8 13.17 -2.20 17.62
N GLU A 9 14.22 -1.70 16.94
CA GLU A 9 14.46 -1.91 15.51
C GLU A 9 13.20 -1.61 14.67
N PHE A 10 12.51 -0.53 15.02
CA PHE A 10 11.20 -0.24 14.45
C PHE A 10 11.26 -0.02 12.94
N ASN A 11 12.32 0.63 12.44
CA ASN A 11 12.46 0.88 11.00
C ASN A 11 12.72 -0.41 10.23
N GLU A 12 13.47 -1.33 10.81
CA GLU A 12 13.78 -2.65 10.28
C GLU A 12 12.50 -3.48 10.17
N ILE A 13 11.65 -3.45 11.20
CA ILE A 13 10.31 -4.06 11.17
C ILE A 13 9.46 -3.47 10.04
N LEU A 14 9.43 -2.14 9.88
CA LEU A 14 8.69 -1.50 8.79
C LEU A 14 9.20 -1.95 7.42
N ASN A 15 10.52 -2.06 7.24
CA ASN A 15 11.12 -2.52 5.99
C ASN A 15 10.73 -3.97 5.67
N GLU A 16 10.78 -4.87 6.65
CA GLU A 16 10.37 -6.27 6.49
C GLU A 16 8.90 -6.38 6.08
N VAL A 17 8.02 -5.66 6.77
CA VAL A 17 6.57 -5.64 6.46
C VAL A 17 6.31 -5.03 5.08
N ALA A 18 7.01 -3.96 4.72
CA ALA A 18 6.91 -3.35 3.40
C ALA A 18 7.32 -4.31 2.28
N GLY A 19 8.31 -5.19 2.54
CA GLY A 19 8.72 -6.25 1.61
C GLY A 19 7.63 -7.27 1.27
N HIS A 20 6.63 -7.44 2.14
CA HIS A 20 5.47 -8.30 1.88
C HIS A 20 4.36 -7.62 1.06
N CYS A 21 4.42 -6.31 0.89
CA CYS A 21 3.39 -5.56 0.18
C CYS A 21 3.41 -5.87 -1.32
N ARG A 22 2.24 -6.17 -1.90
CA ARG A 22 2.07 -6.41 -3.35
C ARG A 22 1.95 -5.13 -4.18
N PHE A 23 1.89 -3.97 -3.53
CA PHE A 23 1.63 -2.68 -4.17
C PHE A 23 2.48 -1.57 -3.55
N SER A 24 3.05 -0.69 -4.37
CA SER A 24 3.96 0.38 -3.94
C SER A 24 3.30 1.33 -2.93
N LEU A 25 2.04 1.72 -3.12
CA LEU A 25 1.35 2.59 -2.15
C LEU A 25 1.17 1.90 -0.79
N GLY A 26 1.01 0.57 -0.78
CA GLY A 26 0.95 -0.20 0.46
C GLY A 26 2.30 -0.19 1.19
N ALA A 27 3.39 -0.39 0.45
CA ALA A 27 4.74 -0.28 1.00
C ALA A 27 5.04 1.13 1.52
N ASP A 28 4.71 2.17 0.75
CA ASP A 28 4.85 3.59 1.16
C ASP A 28 4.05 3.88 2.45
N LEU A 29 2.85 3.32 2.57
CA LEU A 29 2.01 3.49 3.77
C LEU A 29 2.65 2.83 5.01
N VAL A 30 3.22 1.63 4.86
CA VAL A 30 3.93 0.95 5.94
C VAL A 30 5.17 1.76 6.35
N LEU A 31 6.01 2.15 5.40
CA LEU A 31 7.26 2.89 5.67
C LEU A 31 7.03 4.27 6.28
N SER A 32 5.89 4.91 5.99
CA SER A 32 5.50 6.21 6.58
C SER A 32 4.71 6.08 7.90
N SER A 33 4.44 4.85 8.35
CA SER A 33 3.66 4.63 9.56
C SER A 33 4.42 5.04 10.82
N THR A 34 3.68 5.61 11.78
CA THR A 34 4.19 5.98 13.10
C THR A 34 3.31 5.38 14.19
N PRO A 35 3.85 5.07 15.37
CA PRO A 35 3.06 4.53 16.47
C PRO A 35 1.85 5.42 16.81
N GLN A 36 0.67 4.81 16.93
CA GLN A 36 -0.59 5.49 17.23
C GLN A 36 -1.03 5.18 18.66
N PHE A 37 -1.40 6.22 19.40
CA PHE A 37 -1.82 6.11 20.81
C PHE A 37 -3.31 6.41 21.01
N ASN A 38 -4.03 6.75 19.93
CA ASN A 38 -5.47 6.91 19.98
C ASN A 38 -6.17 5.55 19.94
N ARG A 39 -6.75 5.14 21.06
CA ARG A 39 -7.44 3.86 21.22
C ARG A 39 -8.50 3.60 20.15
N LEU A 40 -9.38 4.56 19.86
CA LEU A 40 -10.46 4.39 18.88
C LEU A 40 -9.92 4.18 17.46
N TRP A 41 -8.81 4.85 17.12
CA TRP A 41 -8.13 4.64 15.85
C TRP A 41 -7.51 3.24 15.79
N VAL A 42 -6.79 2.82 16.84
CA VAL A 42 -6.13 1.51 16.90
C VAL A 42 -7.15 0.37 16.83
N GLU A 43 -8.24 0.44 17.60
CA GLU A 43 -9.32 -0.55 17.58
C GLU A 43 -9.94 -0.68 16.18
N ARG A 44 -10.13 0.45 15.49
CA ARG A 44 -10.67 0.48 14.12
C ARG A 44 -9.74 -0.19 13.12
N GLU A 45 -8.46 0.16 13.14
CA GLU A 45 -7.50 -0.39 12.17
C GLU A 45 -7.25 -1.88 12.42
N LEU A 46 -7.17 -2.32 13.68
CA LEU A 46 -7.09 -3.75 14.02
C LEU A 46 -8.33 -4.52 13.54
N LYS A 47 -9.52 -3.94 13.67
CA LYS A 47 -10.75 -4.54 13.14
C LYS A 47 -10.69 -4.67 11.62
N ARG A 48 -10.25 -3.63 10.90
CA ARG A 48 -10.10 -3.66 9.44
C ARG A 48 -9.10 -4.73 8.99
N THR A 49 -7.96 -4.87 9.68
CA THR A 49 -6.97 -5.91 9.38
C THR A 49 -7.55 -7.31 9.61
N LYS A 50 -8.32 -7.51 10.68
CA LYS A 50 -8.99 -8.79 10.96
C LYS A 50 -10.03 -9.14 9.89
N GLU A 51 -10.80 -8.16 9.43
CA GLU A 51 -11.75 -8.34 8.34
C GLU A 51 -11.03 -8.72 7.03
N ALA A 52 -9.92 -8.04 6.71
CA ALA A 52 -9.11 -8.37 5.54
C ALA A 52 -8.53 -9.79 5.60
N MET A 53 -8.03 -10.22 6.77
CA MET A 53 -7.56 -11.60 6.96
C MET A 53 -8.69 -12.61 6.76
N THR A 54 -9.86 -12.33 7.32
CA THR A 54 -11.05 -13.19 7.15
C THR A 54 -11.42 -13.33 5.68
N MET A 55 -11.32 -12.24 4.89
CA MET A 55 -11.56 -12.33 3.44
C MET A 55 -10.53 -13.21 2.73
N ILE A 56 -9.26 -13.13 3.11
CA ILE A 56 -8.20 -13.99 2.55
C ILE A 56 -8.48 -15.46 2.89
N ASP A 57 -8.86 -15.76 4.12
CA ASP A 57 -9.16 -17.14 4.55
C ASP A 57 -10.37 -17.72 3.80
N LEU A 58 -11.39 -16.89 3.54
CA LEU A 58 -12.62 -17.32 2.87
C LEU A 58 -12.51 -17.38 1.34
N SER A 59 -11.81 -16.42 0.73
CA SER A 59 -11.80 -16.19 -0.73
C SER A 59 -10.44 -16.42 -1.39
N GLY A 60 -9.42 -16.76 -0.61
CA GLY A 60 -8.04 -16.88 -1.08
C GLY A 60 -7.37 -15.52 -1.28
N SER A 61 -6.24 -15.51 -1.98
CA SER A 61 -5.51 -14.27 -2.26
C SER A 61 -6.34 -13.28 -3.06
N MET A 62 -6.38 -12.02 -2.64
CA MET A 62 -7.09 -10.97 -3.36
C MET A 62 -6.52 -10.77 -4.78
N PRO A 63 -7.37 -10.62 -5.80
CA PRO A 63 -6.93 -10.42 -7.18
C PRO A 63 -6.43 -8.99 -7.36
N PHE A 64 -5.17 -8.73 -6.99
CA PHE A 64 -4.50 -7.45 -7.26
C PHE A 64 -3.99 -7.33 -8.72
N GLY A 65 -4.39 -8.27 -9.59
CA GLY A 65 -4.06 -8.24 -11.02
C GLY A 65 -4.54 -6.94 -11.68
N GLY A 66 -3.67 -6.36 -12.51
CA GLY A 66 -3.97 -5.12 -13.24
C GLY A 66 -3.83 -3.83 -12.43
N ILE A 67 -3.64 -3.89 -11.10
CA ILE A 67 -3.39 -2.69 -10.29
C ILE A 67 -1.90 -2.33 -10.38
N SER A 68 -1.62 -1.08 -10.75
CA SER A 68 -0.28 -0.52 -10.84
C SER A 68 -0.28 0.94 -10.36
N ASP A 69 0.88 1.44 -9.96
CA ASP A 69 1.03 2.81 -9.47
C ASP A 69 1.06 3.79 -10.65
N ILE A 70 -0.05 4.50 -10.83
CA ILE A 70 -0.23 5.45 -11.93
C ILE A 70 0.00 6.91 -11.49
N ARG A 71 0.58 7.16 -10.30
CA ARG A 71 0.83 8.53 -9.82
C ARG A 71 1.69 9.34 -10.78
N MET A 72 2.69 8.71 -11.39
CA MET A 72 3.57 9.37 -12.37
C MET A 72 2.82 9.76 -13.64
N PRO A 73 2.16 8.82 -14.36
CA PRO A 73 1.28 9.17 -15.49
C PRO A 73 0.24 10.25 -15.18
N LEU A 74 -0.36 10.22 -13.98
CA LEU A 74 -1.33 11.23 -13.56
C LEU A 74 -0.67 12.62 -13.39
N ARG A 75 0.53 12.70 -12.82
CA ARG A 75 1.27 13.96 -12.66
C ARG A 75 1.75 14.53 -13.99
N GLU A 76 2.13 13.68 -14.93
CA GLU A 76 2.59 14.07 -16.27
C GLU A 76 1.43 14.61 -17.11
N SER A 77 0.30 13.91 -17.12
CA SER A 77 -0.91 14.36 -17.81
C SER A 77 -1.46 15.69 -17.26
N GLN A 78 -1.35 15.94 -15.95
CA GLN A 78 -1.68 17.25 -15.34
C GLN A 78 -0.80 18.41 -15.84
N LYS A 79 0.36 18.12 -16.43
CA LYS A 79 1.28 19.10 -17.00
C LYS A 79 1.18 19.17 -18.52
N ASP A 80 0.06 18.71 -19.08
CA ASP A 80 -0.19 18.62 -20.52
C ASP A 80 0.84 17.77 -21.28
N GLN A 81 1.53 16.84 -20.59
CA GLN A 81 2.45 15.91 -21.26
C GLN A 81 1.69 14.77 -21.94
N THR A 82 2.15 14.38 -23.11
CA THR A 82 1.67 13.20 -23.82
C THR A 82 2.16 11.94 -23.14
N LEU A 83 1.23 11.08 -22.72
CA LEU A 83 1.54 9.79 -22.11
C LEU A 83 1.99 8.76 -23.14
N GLY A 84 2.96 7.93 -22.77
CA GLY A 84 3.45 6.83 -23.62
C GLY A 84 2.53 5.62 -23.59
N ILE A 85 2.77 4.67 -24.50
CA ILE A 85 2.08 3.37 -24.53
C ILE A 85 2.15 2.64 -23.17
N PRO A 86 3.30 2.59 -22.47
CA PRO A 86 3.37 1.91 -21.16
C PRO A 86 2.43 2.53 -20.11
N ASP A 87 2.34 3.86 -20.07
CA ASP A 87 1.51 4.60 -19.13
C ASP A 87 0.03 4.38 -19.43
N LEU A 88 -0.35 4.47 -20.71
CA LEU A 88 -1.71 4.22 -21.16
C LEU A 88 -2.15 2.78 -20.89
N LEU A 89 -1.25 1.81 -21.07
CA LEU A 89 -1.52 0.40 -20.77
C LEU A 89 -1.66 0.16 -19.26
N ALA A 90 -0.81 0.78 -18.45
CA ALA A 90 -0.90 0.71 -16.98
C ALA A 90 -2.23 1.28 -16.47
N ILE A 91 -2.68 2.39 -17.06
CA ILE A 91 -3.99 3.00 -16.77
C ILE A 91 -5.14 2.10 -17.25
N ALA A 92 -5.08 1.59 -18.48
CA ALA A 92 -6.15 0.78 -19.07
C ALA A 92 -6.38 -0.55 -18.34
N ARG A 93 -5.33 -1.12 -17.74
CA ARG A 93 -5.41 -2.36 -16.94
C ARG A 93 -5.99 -2.13 -15.54
N HIS A 94 -6.06 -0.89 -15.08
CA HIS A 94 -6.54 -0.56 -13.74
C HIS A 94 -7.99 -0.99 -13.56
N GLY A 95 -8.25 -1.92 -12.64
CA GLY A 95 -9.60 -2.42 -12.36
C GLY A 95 -10.07 -3.58 -13.24
N GLN A 96 -9.24 -4.09 -14.16
CA GLN A 96 -9.51 -5.36 -14.83
C GLN A 96 -8.95 -6.51 -13.99
N ALA A 97 -9.71 -6.90 -12.97
CA ALA A 97 -9.50 -8.16 -12.28
C ALA A 97 -9.91 -9.28 -13.25
N VAL A 98 -8.92 -9.93 -13.86
CA VAL A 98 -9.08 -11.20 -14.58
C VAL A 98 -8.55 -12.31 -13.71
#